data_AF-A0A957AD83-F1
#
_entry.id   AF-A0A957AD83-F1
#
_cell.length_a   1.000
_cell.length_b   1.000
_cell.length_c   1.000
_cell.angle_alpha   90.00
_cell.angle_beta   90.00
_cell.angle_gamma   90.00
#
_symmetry.space_group_name_H-M   'P 1'
#
loop_
_entity.id
_entity.type
_entity.pdbx_description
1 polymer ?
#
loop_
_entity_poly.entity_id
_entity_poly.type
_entity_poly.pdbx_seq_one_letter_code
_entity_poly.pdbx_strand_id
1 'polypeptide(L)' 'MPPFDDNPHEACGVFGVYGPDDDVARLTFYGLYALQHRGQESAGIATSNNGEFALRTGMGLVS' A
#
# COMPACT_ATOMS: atom_id res chain seq x y z
N MET A 1 14.64 -0.70 -31.45
CA MET A 1 14.36 -0.41 -30.04
C MET A 1 13.45 0.81 -30.04
N PRO A 2 12.12 0.66 -29.87
CA PRO A 2 11.22 1.81 -29.90
C PRO A 2 11.40 2.64 -28.60
N PRO A 3 11.01 3.92 -28.63
CA PRO A 3 11.18 4.83 -27.49
C PRO A 3 10.38 4.32 -26.30
N PHE A 4 10.97 4.40 -25.10
CA PHE A 4 10.24 4.16 -23.85
C PHE A 4 9.11 5.18 -23.78
N ASP A 5 7.87 4.69 -23.74
CA ASP A 5 6.67 5.51 -23.61
C ASP A 5 6.66 6.07 -22.18
N ASP A 6 6.94 7.37 -22.01
CA ASP A 6 6.97 8.08 -20.72
C ASP A 6 5.54 8.39 -20.18
N ASN A 7 4.53 7.64 -20.63
CA ASN A 7 3.18 7.76 -20.10
C ASN A 7 3.11 7.16 -18.69
N PRO A 8 2.41 7.78 -17.72
CA PRO A 8 2.13 7.15 -16.44
C PRO A 8 1.31 5.88 -16.68
N HIS A 9 1.98 4.73 -16.68
CA HIS A 9 1.32 3.43 -16.56
C HIS A 9 0.58 3.43 -15.23
N GLU A 10 -0.67 2.95 -15.19
CA GLU A 10 -1.51 2.84 -13.99
C GLU A 10 -0.69 2.55 -12.73
N ALA A 11 -0.41 3.59 -11.95
CA ALA A 11 0.56 3.52 -10.89
C ALA A 11 -0.16 3.16 -9.59
N CYS A 12 0.01 1.91 -9.14
CA CYS A 12 -0.41 1.47 -7.81
C CYS A 12 0.06 2.47 -6.73
N GLY A 13 -0.80 2.72 -5.74
CA GLY A 13 -0.45 3.59 -4.61
C GLY A 13 0.42 2.87 -3.56
N VAL A 14 1.41 3.57 -3.02
CA VAL A 14 2.24 3.07 -1.90
C VAL A 14 2.12 4.03 -0.72
N PHE A 15 1.96 3.48 0.48
CA PHE A 15 1.96 4.23 1.74
C PHE A 15 2.85 3.52 2.76
N GLY A 16 3.59 4.29 3.55
CA GLY A 16 4.44 3.79 4.61
C GLY A 16 4.45 4.74 5.80
N VAL A 17 4.47 4.17 7.01
CA VAL A 17 4.50 4.91 8.27
C VAL A 17 5.39 4.17 9.26
N TYR A 18 6.09 4.94 10.09
CA TYR A 18 6.91 4.45 11.19
C TYR A 18 6.49 5.16 12.46
N GLY A 19 6.10 4.37 13.47
CA GLY A 19 5.62 4.86 14.76
C GLY A 19 5.70 3.71 15.77
N PRO A 20 6.75 3.62 16.59
CA PRO A 20 6.94 2.49 17.51
C PRO A 20 5.84 2.38 18.58
N ASP A 21 5.17 3.49 18.90
CA ASP A 21 4.09 3.58 19.87
C ASP A 21 2.70 3.76 19.22
N ASP A 22 2.62 3.69 17.89
CA ASP A 22 1.39 3.92 17.12
C ASP A 22 0.85 2.63 16.48
N ASP A 23 -0.45 2.61 16.21
CA ASP A 23 -1.07 1.59 15.38
C ASP A 23 -0.76 1.83 13.89
N VAL A 24 0.46 1.49 13.50
CA VAL A 24 0.97 1.64 12.13
C VAL A 24 0.17 0.84 11.11
N ALA A 25 -0.46 -0.26 11.52
CA ALA A 25 -1.31 -1.06 10.65
C ALA A 25 -2.57 -0.27 10.25
N ARG A 26 -3.23 0.35 11.24
CA ARG A 26 -4.43 1.17 11.02
C ARG A 26 -4.13 2.46 10.26
N LEU A 27 -3.02 3.11 10.58
CA LEU A 27 -2.56 4.29 9.83
C LEU A 27 -2.27 3.93 8.36
N THR A 28 -1.62 2.80 8.12
CA THR A 28 -1.37 2.30 6.75
C THR A 28 -2.68 2.00 6.01
N PHE A 29 -3.67 1.41 6.69
CA PHE A 29 -4.99 1.19 6.12
C PHE A 29 -5.64 2.49 5.64
N TYR A 30 -5.67 3.54 6.48
CA TYR A 30 -6.26 4.82 6.08
C TYR A 30 -5.46 5.52 4.97
N GLY A 31 -4.14 5.39 4.99
CA GLY A 31 -3.28 5.87 3.91
C GLY A 31 -3.58 5.21 2.57
N LEU A 32 -3.70 3.88 2.54
CA LEU A 32 -4.07 3.13 1.33
C LEU A 32 -5.51 3.43 0.90
N TYR A 33 -6.43 3.58 1.85
CA TYR A 33 -7.81 3.97 1.55
C TYR A 33 -7.89 5.33 0.84
N ALA A 34 -7.11 6.32 1.29
CA ALA A 34 -7.02 7.61 0.61
C ALA A 34 -6.43 7.49 -0.82
N LEU A 35 -5.57 6.49 -1.05
CA LEU A 35 -4.96 6.19 -2.35
C LEU A 35 -5.76 5.20 -3.21
N GLN A 36 -6.95 4.74 -2.77
CA GLN A 36 -7.73 3.71 -3.46
C GLN A 36 -8.09 4.08 -4.91
N HIS A 37 -8.18 5.38 -5.22
CA HIS A 37 -8.41 5.89 -6.58
C HIS A 37 -7.26 5.58 -7.56
N ARG A 38 -6.10 5.12 -7.08
CA ARG A 38 -4.93 4.77 -7.89
C ARG A 38 -4.82 3.28 -8.23
N GLY A 39 -5.64 2.43 -7.62
CA GLY A 39 -5.64 1.00 -7.89
C GLY A 39 -6.75 0.33 -7.10
N GLN A 40 -7.57 -0.47 -7.77
CA GLN A 40 -8.76 -1.12 -7.18
C GLN A 40 -8.70 -2.66 -7.27
N GLU A 41 -7.64 -3.20 -7.85
CA GLU A 41 -7.52 -4.62 -8.16
C GLU A 41 -7.06 -5.45 -6.95
N SER A 42 -6.19 -4.88 -6.11
CA SER A 42 -5.67 -5.53 -4.91
C SER A 42 -5.09 -4.51 -3.93
N ALA A 43 -4.94 -4.91 -2.68
CA ALA A 43 -4.25 -4.13 -1.66
C ALA A 43 -3.51 -5.03 -0.66
N GLY A 44 -2.47 -4.48 -0.03
CA GLY A 44 -1.69 -5.20 0.96
C GLY A 44 -1.05 -4.28 1.99
N ILE A 45 -0.93 -4.78 3.22
CA ILE A 45 -0.27 -4.12 4.35
C ILE A 45 0.71 -5.11 4.96
N ALA A 46 1.96 -4.67 5.11
CA ALA A 46 2.98 -5.35 5.87
C ALA A 46 3.43 -4.45 7.03
N THR A 47 3.50 -5.00 8.24
CA THR A 47 3.99 -4.30 9.43
C THR A 47 5.09 -5.10 10.10
N SER A 48 6.03 -4.42 10.75
CA SER A 48 7.06 -5.06 11.57
C SER A 48 6.97 -4.58 13.01
N ASN A 49 7.04 -5.51 13.95
CA ASN A 49 7.19 -5.22 15.37
C ASN A 49 8.38 -6.03 15.91
N ASN A 50 9.48 -5.36 16.25
CA ASN A 50 10.69 -5.98 16.80
C ASN A 50 11.22 -7.18 15.99
N GLY A 51 11.10 -7.13 14.67
CA GLY A 51 11.55 -8.19 13.76
C GLY A 51 10.49 -9.26 13.45
N GLU A 52 9.34 -9.26 14.12
CA GLU A 52 8.18 -10.04 13.70
C GLU A 52 7.41 -9.29 12.62
N PHE A 53 7.07 -9.98 11.53
CA PHE A 53 6.33 -9.40 10.42
C PHE A 53 4.91 -9.94 10.38
N ALA A 54 3.95 -9.03 10.22
CA ALA A 54 2.56 -9.37 9.91
C ALA A 54 2.22 -8.88 8.51
N LEU A 55 1.59 -9.73 7.71
CA LEU A 55 1.22 -9.46 6.33
C LEU A 55 -0.28 -9.74 6.14
N ARG A 56 -0.98 -8.78 5.55
CA ARG A 56 -2.36 -8.96 5.08
C ARG A 56 -2.44 -8.47 3.64
N THR A 57 -2.79 -9.35 2.71
CA THR A 57 -2.97 -9.03 1.29
C THR A 57 -4.24 -9.64 0.78
N GLY A 58 -4.92 -8.97 -0.14
CA GLY A 58 -6.14 -9.48 -0.75
C GLY A 58 -6.41 -8.85 -2.11
N MET A 59 -7.20 -9.56 -2.92
CA MET A 59 -7.80 -9.01 -4.13
C MET A 59 -8.97 -8.09 -3.76
N GLY A 60 -9.22 -7.07 -4.57
CA GLY A 60 -10.28 -6.09 -4.37
C GLY A 60 -9.89 -4.89 -3.52
N LEU A 61 -10.89 -4.14 -3.09
CA LEU A 61 -10.76 -2.87 -2.38
C LEU A 61 -10.30 -3.05 -0.92
N VAL A 62 -9.72 -1.99 -0.36
CA VAL A 62 -9.43 -1.84 1.06
C VAL A 62 -10.77 -1.64 1.82
N SER A 63 -11.26 -2.69 2.49
CA SER A 63 -12.51 -2.68 3.28
C SER A 63 -12.39 -3.41 4.61
#